data_AF-A0A257W6F2-F1
#
_entry.id   AF-A0A257W6F2-F1
#
_cell.length_a   1.000
_cell.length_b   1.000
_cell.length_c   1.000
_cell.angle_alpha   90.00
_cell.angle_beta   90.00
_cell.angle_gamma   90.00
#
_symmetry.space_group_name_H-M   'P 1'
#
loop_
_entity.id
_entity.type
_entity.pdbx_description
1 polymer ?
#
loop_
_entity_poly.entity_id
_entity_poly.type
_entity_poly.pdbx_seq_one_letter_code
_entity_poly.pdbx_strand_id
1 'polypeptide(L)'
;EDGLLPYIVMEHVVGKSLRQAMHQSGTFDVESIVRIGMQTAQGLAAAHAQGLIHRDIKPANILLQGDNDRVKIMDFGLARAVDDVSLTHTGLVVGTPRYMSPEQAQNLPVDHRSDLFSLGSVLYAMCTGRPAFRAATSLTVLRSICEDTPQPIREINPEIPQWLAQIVNRLLAKDPERRFQSAAELSQLLGQYLTDLQNPATIVQPLPPLKIDEPKSSHNTRKRSHILNWRITGSFLLLAGMSLALLEGTGVTHVTRLVGSSPRVTANLMSGLPGKGSFESLPEIPALPPADRPVKVFILAGDSNMGGRAKVSLLEDQLREPESQIEFAHLKNGEDWVVRNDVWIHYGNRAGNLTVGYGQGPSDRFGPELEFGFVVGDHFEEQVLIIKTEWGGASLYCDFRPPSSGRPSDDELQNVLTSLKRAGGKLSLEELSATCGRHYHLMIRDVHLALDNLTAEFPAYQGQGYEIAGFVWFQGWNDLIIPPYRDAYAENLTNLIHDIRRDLQSPALPIV
;
A
#
# COMPACT_ATOMS: atom_id res chain seq x y z
N GLU A 1 31.69 22.41 -6.99
CA GLU A 1 32.08 20.99 -7.11
C GLU A 1 30.81 20.23 -7.44
N ASP A 2 30.76 19.65 -8.65
CA ASP A 2 29.55 19.12 -9.26
C ASP A 2 29.07 17.85 -8.53
N GLY A 3 27.90 17.94 -7.89
CA GLY A 3 27.23 16.83 -7.21
C GLY A 3 26.74 15.79 -8.22
N LEU A 4 27.58 14.79 -8.48
CA LEU A 4 27.26 13.64 -9.32
C LEU A 4 26.00 12.92 -8.80
N LEU A 5 24.98 12.78 -9.65
CA LEU A 5 23.93 11.79 -9.44
C LEU A 5 24.61 10.43 -9.23
N PRO A 6 24.29 9.68 -8.16
CA PRO A 6 24.88 8.37 -7.96
C PRO A 6 24.34 7.43 -9.04
N TYR A 7 25.19 7.06 -9.99
CA TYR A 7 24.89 6.00 -10.95
C TYR A 7 25.34 4.67 -10.36
N ILE A 8 24.41 3.73 -10.22
CA ILE A 8 24.75 2.34 -9.90
C ILE A 8 24.87 1.60 -11.23
N VAL A 9 26.11 1.35 -11.65
CA VAL A 9 26.38 0.49 -12.80
C VAL A 9 26.41 -0.95 -12.30
N MET A 10 25.53 -1.77 -12.85
CA MET A 10 25.43 -3.20 -12.53
C MET A 10 25.44 -4.03 -13.82
N GLU A 11 25.63 -5.34 -13.66
CA GLU A 11 25.55 -6.27 -14.78
C GLU A 11 24.16 -6.21 -15.43
N HIS A 12 24.11 -6.10 -16.75
CA HIS A 12 22.86 -6.28 -17.51
C HIS A 12 22.53 -7.78 -17.63
N VAL A 13 21.61 -8.24 -16.79
CA VAL A 13 21.15 -9.63 -16.79
C VAL A 13 20.09 -9.81 -17.88
N VAL A 14 20.48 -10.46 -18.98
CA VAL A 14 19.57 -10.83 -20.08
C VAL A 14 18.60 -11.91 -19.61
N GLY A 15 17.32 -11.58 -19.51
CA GLY A 15 16.30 -12.47 -18.96
C GLY A 15 15.02 -11.73 -18.59
N LYS A 16 14.17 -12.36 -17.77
CA LYS A 16 12.94 -11.76 -17.23
C LYS A 16 12.91 -11.86 -15.72
N SER A 17 12.24 -10.92 -15.06
CA SER A 17 11.95 -11.05 -13.62
C SER A 17 11.00 -12.22 -13.38
N LEU A 18 11.05 -12.80 -12.17
CA LEU A 18 10.12 -13.82 -11.73
C LEU A 18 8.68 -13.30 -11.78
N ARG A 19 8.46 -12.00 -11.49
CA ARG A 19 7.16 -11.34 -11.66
C ARG A 19 6.65 -11.47 -13.10
N GLN A 20 7.48 -11.13 -14.09
CA GLN A 20 7.11 -11.26 -15.50
C GLN A 20 6.87 -12.73 -15.89
N ALA A 21 7.68 -13.65 -15.37
CA ALA A 21 7.50 -15.08 -15.60
C ALA A 21 6.18 -15.61 -15.04
N MET A 22 5.81 -15.22 -13.82
CA MET A 22 4.54 -15.57 -13.19
C MET A 22 3.33 -15.09 -14.01
N HIS A 23 3.37 -13.85 -14.52
CA HIS A 23 2.31 -13.33 -15.39
C HIS A 23 2.19 -14.05 -16.74
N GLN A 24 3.29 -14.56 -17.30
CA GLN A 24 3.31 -15.19 -18.62
C GLN A 24 2.96 -16.67 -18.59
N SER A 25 3.43 -17.40 -17.58
CA SER A 25 3.35 -18.86 -17.53
C SER A 25 2.22 -19.38 -16.63
N GLY A 26 1.61 -18.53 -15.81
CA GLY A 26 0.51 -18.88 -14.90
C GLY A 26 0.98 -19.71 -13.69
N THR A 27 1.38 -20.96 -13.93
CA THR A 27 1.82 -21.89 -12.88
C THR A 27 3.20 -22.49 -13.19
N PHE A 28 4.02 -22.65 -12.16
CA PHE A 28 5.33 -23.31 -12.27
C PHE A 28 5.21 -24.79 -11.90
N ASP A 29 5.98 -25.66 -12.57
CA ASP A 29 6.15 -27.03 -12.10
C ASP A 29 6.95 -27.07 -10.78
N VAL A 30 6.81 -28.18 -10.05
CA VAL A 30 7.45 -28.36 -8.74
C VAL A 30 8.97 -28.24 -8.86
N GLU A 31 9.57 -28.78 -9.91
CA GLU A 31 11.02 -28.73 -10.14
C GLU A 31 11.51 -27.29 -10.27
N SER A 32 10.82 -26.46 -11.04
CA SER A 32 11.16 -25.05 -11.25
C SER A 32 10.98 -24.24 -9.96
N ILE A 33 9.90 -24.48 -9.20
CA ILE A 33 9.69 -23.81 -7.90
C ILE A 33 10.86 -24.10 -6.96
N VAL A 34 11.25 -25.37 -6.85
CA VAL A 34 12.32 -25.82 -5.96
C VAL A 34 13.67 -25.30 -6.43
N ARG A 35 13.95 -25.34 -7.73
CA ARG A 35 15.17 -24.81 -8.34
C ARG A 35 15.32 -23.30 -8.10
N ILE A 36 14.25 -22.54 -8.31
CA ILE A 36 14.26 -21.08 -8.09
C ILE A 36 14.42 -20.77 -6.60
N GLY A 37 13.71 -21.47 -5.73
CA GLY A 37 13.83 -21.33 -4.27
C GLY A 37 15.25 -21.64 -3.77
N MET A 38 15.84 -22.73 -4.25
CA MET A 38 17.19 -23.17 -3.89
C MET A 38 18.25 -22.12 -4.28
N GLN A 39 18.23 -21.63 -5.52
CA GLN A 39 19.20 -20.65 -6.00
C GLN A 39 19.00 -19.28 -5.33
N THR A 40 17.76 -18.88 -5.04
CA THR A 40 17.47 -17.65 -4.27
C THR A 40 18.01 -17.77 -2.83
N ALA A 41 17.75 -18.90 -2.16
CA ALA A 41 18.30 -19.17 -0.83
C ALA A 41 19.84 -19.20 -0.84
N GLN A 42 20.45 -19.72 -1.92
CA GLN A 42 21.91 -19.70 -2.08
C GLN A 42 22.47 -18.27 -2.20
N GLY A 43 21.84 -17.42 -3.00
CA GLY A 43 22.22 -16.01 -3.14
C GLY A 43 22.06 -15.24 -1.82
N LEU A 44 20.96 -15.48 -1.09
CA LEU A 44 20.74 -14.92 0.25
C LEU A 44 21.81 -15.39 1.24
N ALA A 45 22.16 -16.68 1.24
CA ALA A 45 23.19 -17.22 2.12
C ALA A 45 24.55 -16.54 1.90
N ALA A 46 24.91 -16.26 0.65
CA ALA A 46 26.13 -15.54 0.32
C ALA A 46 26.13 -14.11 0.87
N ALA A 47 25.00 -13.40 0.78
CA ALA A 47 24.85 -12.06 1.34
C ALA A 47 24.85 -12.05 2.88
N HIS A 48 24.10 -12.97 3.51
CA HIS A 48 24.01 -13.10 4.96
C HIS A 48 25.38 -13.41 5.59
N ALA A 49 26.22 -14.20 4.90
CA ALA A 49 27.60 -14.46 5.33
C ALA A 49 28.49 -13.20 5.36
N GLN A 50 28.11 -12.15 4.63
CA GLN A 50 28.76 -10.83 4.65
C GLN A 50 28.06 -9.83 5.57
N GLY A 51 27.08 -10.29 6.37
CA GLY A 51 26.29 -9.42 7.27
C GLY A 51 25.27 -8.54 6.56
N LEU A 52 24.97 -8.79 5.28
CA LEU A 52 24.01 -8.02 4.50
C LEU A 52 22.64 -8.70 4.51
N ILE A 53 21.61 -7.99 4.96
CA ILE A 53 20.20 -8.41 4.89
C ILE A 53 19.56 -7.71 3.70
N HIS A 54 18.83 -8.43 2.86
CA HIS A 54 18.28 -7.87 1.63
C HIS A 54 17.07 -6.94 1.89
N ARG A 55 16.16 -7.33 2.79
CA ARG A 55 14.97 -6.57 3.24
C ARG A 55 13.88 -6.29 2.20
N ASP A 56 14.01 -6.79 0.97
CA ASP A 56 13.05 -6.54 -0.12
C ASP A 56 13.02 -7.70 -1.13
N ILE A 57 12.99 -8.94 -0.64
CA ILE A 57 12.82 -10.11 -1.49
C ILE A 57 11.38 -10.17 -2.00
N LYS A 58 11.22 -10.09 -3.32
CA LYS A 58 9.93 -10.15 -4.04
C LYS A 58 10.15 -10.61 -5.48
N PRO A 59 9.11 -11.04 -6.21
CA PRO A 59 9.28 -11.56 -7.58
C PRO A 59 9.87 -10.56 -8.57
N ALA A 60 9.75 -9.26 -8.34
CA ALA A 60 10.37 -8.23 -9.17
C ALA A 60 11.91 -8.16 -9.02
N ASN A 61 12.44 -8.58 -7.86
CA ASN A 61 13.86 -8.52 -7.50
C ASN A 61 14.57 -9.88 -7.70
N ILE A 62 13.91 -10.84 -8.34
CA ILE A 62 14.46 -12.16 -8.67
C ILE A 62 14.47 -12.26 -10.19
N LEU A 63 15.64 -12.32 -10.79
CA LEU A 63 15.84 -12.42 -12.24
C LEU A 63 16.10 -13.86 -12.66
N LEU A 64 15.45 -14.26 -13.74
CA LEU A 64 15.62 -15.55 -14.40
C LEU A 64 16.41 -15.34 -15.70
N GLN A 65 17.66 -15.81 -15.73
CA GLN A 65 18.61 -15.57 -16.81
C GLN A 65 18.55 -16.68 -17.87
N GLY A 66 17.74 -16.45 -18.92
CA GLY A 66 17.73 -17.20 -20.19
C GLY A 66 17.67 -18.73 -20.10
N ASP A 67 18.13 -19.40 -21.15
CA ASP A 67 18.06 -20.87 -21.35
C ASP A 67 18.84 -21.71 -20.31
N ASN A 68 19.56 -21.06 -19.39
CA ASN A 68 20.41 -21.71 -18.38
C ASN A 68 19.75 -21.81 -17.00
N ASP A 69 18.48 -21.43 -16.86
CA ASP A 69 17.69 -21.58 -15.62
C ASP A 69 18.35 -20.95 -14.37
N ARG A 70 19.21 -19.93 -14.57
CA ARG A 70 19.98 -19.31 -13.49
C ARG A 70 19.18 -18.19 -12.84
N VAL A 71 19.20 -18.15 -11.51
CA VAL A 71 18.57 -17.10 -10.72
C VAL A 71 19.60 -16.07 -10.24
N LYS A 72 19.26 -14.79 -10.36
CA LYS A 72 20.00 -13.68 -9.76
C LYS A 72 19.09 -12.83 -8.88
N ILE A 73 19.63 -12.38 -7.76
CA ILE A 73 18.95 -11.45 -6.86
C ILE A 73 19.46 -10.05 -7.17
N MET A 74 18.55 -9.09 -7.33
CA MET A 74 18.86 -7.68 -7.61
C MET A 74 18.31 -6.78 -6.50
N ASP A 75 18.79 -5.54 -6.45
CA ASP A 75 18.27 -4.50 -5.55
C ASP A 75 18.30 -4.89 -4.07
N PHE A 76 19.47 -5.32 -3.58
CA PHE A 76 19.78 -5.32 -2.14
C PHE A 76 19.36 -3.96 -1.60
N GLY A 77 18.43 -3.93 -0.64
CA GLY A 77 17.57 -2.78 -0.30
C GLY A 77 18.29 -1.51 0.15
N LEU A 78 19.11 -0.92 -0.74
CA LEU A 78 19.87 0.32 -0.57
C LEU A 78 18.92 1.50 -0.30
N ALA A 79 17.67 1.41 -0.75
CA ALA A 79 16.61 2.38 -0.46
C ALA A 79 16.14 2.35 1.01
N ARG A 80 16.34 1.25 1.75
CA ARG A 80 15.89 1.09 3.15
C ARG A 80 17.01 1.25 4.19
N ALA A 81 18.24 1.50 3.76
CA ALA A 81 19.31 1.89 4.68
C ALA A 81 19.22 3.37 5.08
N VAL A 82 18.42 4.16 4.37
CA VAL A 82 18.16 5.59 4.64
C VAL A 82 16.84 5.80 5.40
N ASP A 83 15.89 4.88 5.25
CA ASP A 83 14.61 4.90 5.96
C ASP A 83 14.53 3.72 6.94
N ASP A 84 15.06 3.89 8.14
CA ASP A 84 14.46 3.22 9.31
C ASP A 84 12.98 3.59 9.28
N VAL A 85 12.15 2.56 9.16
CA VAL A 85 10.73 2.63 8.83
C VAL A 85 9.99 3.41 9.90
N SER A 86 9.95 4.74 9.79
CA SER A 86 8.75 5.45 10.21
C SER A 86 7.62 4.89 9.35
N LEU A 87 6.73 4.09 9.96
CA LEU A 87 5.31 4.24 9.67
C LEU A 87 5.11 5.75 9.57
N THR A 88 4.88 6.28 8.36
CA THR A 88 4.57 7.70 8.24
C THR A 88 3.43 7.96 9.22
N HIS A 89 3.49 9.07 9.96
CA HIS A 89 2.47 9.46 10.94
C HIS A 89 1.04 9.53 10.35
N THR A 90 0.90 9.31 9.03
CA THR A 90 -0.29 9.28 8.19
C THR A 90 -0.72 7.89 7.70
N GLY A 91 -0.01 6.79 8.03
CA GLY A 91 -0.44 5.42 7.72
C GLY A 91 -0.32 5.00 6.24
N LEU A 92 0.37 5.77 5.39
CA LEU A 92 0.55 5.47 3.97
C LEU A 92 1.73 4.55 3.73
N VAL A 93 1.42 3.29 3.43
CA VAL A 93 2.36 2.30 2.91
C VAL A 93 2.50 2.53 1.40
N VAL A 94 3.64 3.07 0.95
CA VAL A 94 3.96 3.17 -0.47
C VAL A 94 4.29 1.78 -1.02
N GLY A 95 3.46 1.29 -1.95
CA GLY A 95 3.54 -0.05 -2.55
C GLY A 95 2.71 -1.11 -1.81
N THR A 96 2.48 -2.28 -2.44
CA THR A 96 1.77 -3.36 -1.74
C THR A 96 2.75 -4.23 -0.93
N PRO A 97 2.63 -4.29 0.41
CA PRO A 97 3.61 -4.90 1.30
C PRO A 97 3.61 -6.44 1.30
N ARG A 98 3.11 -7.08 0.23
CA ARG A 98 2.73 -8.50 0.14
C ARG A 98 3.83 -9.52 0.45
N TYR A 99 5.10 -9.09 0.46
CA TYR A 99 6.27 -9.93 0.71
C TYR A 99 7.07 -9.49 1.95
N MET A 100 6.57 -8.52 2.70
CA MET A 100 7.20 -8.01 3.91
C MET A 100 7.06 -9.04 5.05
N SER A 101 8.09 -9.14 5.90
CA SER A 101 8.02 -9.95 7.12
C SER A 101 7.21 -9.26 8.24
N PRO A 102 6.66 -10.00 9.21
CA PRO A 102 5.93 -9.44 10.35
C PRO A 102 6.75 -8.42 11.15
N GLU A 103 8.04 -8.68 11.33
CA GLU A 103 8.96 -7.78 12.02
C GLU A 103 9.20 -6.49 11.23
N GLN A 104 9.29 -6.54 9.91
CA GLN A 104 9.34 -5.34 9.08
C GLN A 104 8.02 -4.56 9.11
N ALA A 105 6.89 -5.25 9.07
CA ALA A 105 5.55 -4.64 9.09
C ALA A 105 5.26 -3.90 10.41
N GLN A 106 5.84 -4.38 11.52
CA GLN A 106 5.71 -3.80 12.85
C GLN A 106 6.86 -2.87 13.22
N ASN A 107 7.81 -2.62 12.30
CA ASN A 107 9.03 -1.86 12.56
C ASN A 107 9.83 -2.39 13.79
N LEU A 108 9.92 -3.71 13.91
CA LEU A 108 10.74 -4.41 14.90
C LEU A 108 12.16 -4.66 14.34
N PRO A 109 13.15 -4.99 15.20
CA PRO A 109 14.48 -5.35 14.73
C PRO A 109 14.45 -6.48 13.69
N VAL A 110 15.08 -6.21 12.55
CA VAL A 110 15.14 -7.10 11.38
C VAL A 110 16.47 -7.83 11.34
N ASP A 111 16.43 -9.15 11.21
CA ASP A 111 17.60 -10.00 10.95
C ASP A 111 17.46 -10.75 9.61
N HIS A 112 18.42 -11.63 9.29
CA HIS A 112 18.44 -12.38 8.04
C HIS A 112 17.24 -13.33 7.85
N ARG A 113 16.51 -13.66 8.92
CA ARG A 113 15.31 -14.51 8.88
C ARG A 113 14.09 -13.78 8.31
N SER A 114 14.15 -12.45 8.21
CA SER A 114 13.15 -11.67 7.49
C SER A 114 13.19 -11.97 5.98
N ASP A 115 14.38 -12.10 5.39
CA ASP A 115 14.52 -12.48 3.98
C ASP A 115 13.96 -13.89 3.71
N LEU A 116 14.05 -14.80 4.70
CA LEU A 116 13.48 -16.15 4.61
C LEU A 116 11.96 -16.14 4.60
N PHE A 117 11.34 -15.26 5.39
CA PHE A 117 9.88 -15.07 5.35
C PHE A 117 9.45 -14.55 3.98
N SER A 118 10.13 -13.51 3.48
CA SER A 118 9.87 -12.94 2.16
C SER A 118 10.02 -13.98 1.04
N LEU A 119 11.06 -14.82 1.10
CA LEU A 119 11.21 -15.95 0.18
C LEU A 119 10.08 -16.96 0.33
N GLY A 120 9.62 -17.25 1.55
CA GLY A 120 8.42 -18.05 1.80
C GLY A 120 7.17 -17.48 1.10
N SER A 121 6.97 -16.16 1.15
CA SER A 121 5.86 -15.49 0.46
C SER A 121 5.98 -15.59 -1.07
N VAL A 122 7.21 -15.53 -1.61
CA VAL A 122 7.47 -15.75 -3.05
C VAL A 122 7.13 -17.19 -3.45
N LEU A 123 7.63 -18.19 -2.71
CA LEU A 123 7.38 -19.60 -3.00
C LEU A 123 5.90 -19.95 -2.90
N TYR A 124 5.19 -19.40 -1.90
CA TYR A 124 3.73 -19.53 -1.81
C TYR A 124 3.05 -19.03 -3.08
N ALA A 125 3.44 -17.85 -3.55
CA ALA A 125 2.84 -17.26 -4.75
C ALA A 125 3.15 -18.06 -6.01
N MET A 126 4.33 -18.67 -6.12
CA MET A 126 4.65 -19.59 -7.21
C MET A 126 3.83 -20.88 -7.15
N CYS A 127 3.62 -21.45 -5.95
CA CYS A 127 2.84 -22.67 -5.77
C CYS A 127 1.35 -22.50 -6.08
N THR A 128 0.80 -21.31 -5.84
CA THR A 128 -0.65 -21.07 -5.82
C THR A 128 -1.13 -20.10 -6.91
N GLY A 129 -0.22 -19.41 -7.60
CA GLY A 129 -0.54 -18.29 -8.48
C GLY A 129 -0.92 -17.01 -7.73
N ARG A 130 -0.97 -17.02 -6.39
CA ARG A 130 -1.51 -15.93 -5.58
C ARG A 130 -0.65 -15.58 -4.35
N PRO A 131 -0.53 -14.29 -3.97
CA PRO A 131 0.10 -13.89 -2.72
C PRO A 131 -0.43 -14.63 -1.48
N ALA A 132 0.46 -14.91 -0.52
CA ALA A 132 0.13 -15.56 0.75
C ALA A 132 -0.85 -14.75 1.60
N PHE A 133 -0.67 -13.43 1.63
CA PHE A 133 -1.53 -12.50 2.36
C PHE A 133 -2.19 -11.55 1.36
N ARG A 134 -3.53 -11.52 1.38
CA ARG A 134 -4.36 -10.72 0.48
C ARG A 134 -5.45 -10.03 1.29
N ALA A 135 -5.62 -8.74 1.04
CA ALA A 135 -6.70 -7.94 1.59
C ALA A 135 -6.94 -6.73 0.67
N ALA A 136 -8.06 -6.04 0.87
CA ALA A 136 -8.49 -4.92 0.02
C ALA A 136 -7.60 -3.66 0.13
N THR A 137 -6.86 -3.48 1.23
CA THR A 137 -6.02 -2.28 1.45
C THR A 137 -4.61 -2.66 1.88
N SER A 138 -3.61 -1.79 1.66
CA SER A 138 -2.24 -2.04 2.12
C SER A 138 -2.15 -2.22 3.63
N LEU A 139 -2.95 -1.48 4.40
CA LEU A 139 -2.99 -1.58 5.87
C LEU A 139 -3.57 -2.94 6.32
N THR A 140 -4.63 -3.42 5.67
CA THR A 140 -5.19 -4.75 5.97
C THR A 140 -4.26 -5.88 5.53
N VAL A 141 -3.46 -5.68 4.47
CA VAL A 141 -2.39 -6.63 4.11
C VAL A 141 -1.30 -6.65 5.19
N LEU A 142 -0.85 -5.51 5.73
CA LEU A 142 0.11 -5.49 6.84
C LEU A 142 -0.43 -6.22 8.07
N ARG A 143 -1.69 -5.95 8.44
CA ARG A 143 -2.35 -6.66 9.54
C ARG A 143 -2.36 -8.17 9.31
N SER A 144 -2.73 -8.60 8.10
CA SER A 144 -2.73 -10.02 7.71
C SER A 144 -1.35 -10.67 7.77
N ILE A 145 -0.31 -9.92 7.37
CA ILE A 145 1.10 -10.35 7.51
C ILE A 145 1.47 -10.55 8.99
N CYS A 146 0.92 -9.79 9.92
CA CYS A 146 1.20 -9.94 11.35
C CYS A 146 0.36 -11.04 12.02
N GLU A 147 -0.93 -11.12 11.69
CA GLU A 147 -1.93 -11.86 12.48
C GLU A 147 -2.41 -13.15 11.81
N ASP A 148 -2.55 -13.17 10.49
CA ASP A 148 -3.28 -14.25 9.81
C ASP A 148 -2.36 -15.41 9.39
N THR A 149 -2.94 -16.60 9.27
CA THR A 149 -2.28 -17.75 8.62
C THR A 149 -2.74 -17.80 7.15
N PRO A 150 -1.83 -17.92 6.17
CA PRO A 150 -2.23 -18.01 4.76
C PRO A 150 -3.01 -19.30 4.50
N GLN A 151 -3.89 -19.29 3.51
CA GLN A 151 -4.65 -20.50 3.15
C GLN A 151 -3.67 -21.64 2.79
N PRO A 152 -3.88 -22.88 3.27
CA PRO A 152 -2.97 -23.99 2.98
C PRO A 152 -2.77 -24.23 1.48
N ILE A 153 -1.52 -24.29 1.02
CA ILE A 153 -1.18 -24.41 -0.42
C ILE A 153 -1.93 -25.55 -1.10
N ARG A 154 -2.03 -26.71 -0.45
CA ARG A 154 -2.64 -27.92 -1.02
C ARG A 154 -4.16 -27.88 -1.14
N GLU A 155 -4.83 -26.94 -0.46
CA GLU A 155 -6.25 -26.66 -0.72
C GLU A 155 -6.45 -25.88 -2.03
N ILE A 156 -5.40 -25.21 -2.49
CA ILE A 156 -5.40 -24.34 -3.68
C ILE A 156 -4.86 -25.10 -4.88
N ASN A 157 -3.73 -25.77 -4.68
CA ASN A 157 -3.04 -26.55 -5.69
C ASN A 157 -2.67 -27.93 -5.09
N PRO A 158 -3.54 -28.95 -5.24
CA PRO A 158 -3.32 -30.29 -4.71
C PRO A 158 -2.09 -31.01 -5.28
N GLU A 159 -1.61 -30.61 -6.45
CA GLU A 159 -0.44 -31.16 -7.14
C GLU A 159 0.87 -30.83 -6.41
N ILE A 160 0.87 -29.81 -5.54
CA ILE A 160 2.04 -29.47 -4.74
C ILE A 160 2.30 -30.55 -3.68
N PRO A 161 3.51 -31.14 -3.63
CA PRO A 161 3.84 -32.14 -2.64
C PRO A 161 3.75 -31.63 -1.20
N GLN A 162 3.36 -32.52 -0.27
CA GLN A 162 3.22 -32.19 1.15
C GLN A 162 4.48 -31.57 1.76
N TRP A 163 5.65 -32.11 1.40
CA TRP A 163 6.93 -31.64 1.93
C TRP A 163 7.21 -30.20 1.51
N LEU A 164 6.86 -29.80 0.27
CA LEU A 164 7.09 -28.43 -0.21
C LEU A 164 6.16 -27.45 0.50
N ALA A 165 4.89 -27.83 0.68
CA ALA A 165 3.94 -27.04 1.46
C ALA A 165 4.41 -26.85 2.93
N GLN A 166 4.99 -27.88 3.54
CA GLN A 166 5.57 -27.79 4.89
C GLN A 166 6.76 -26.85 4.97
N ILE A 167 7.66 -26.85 3.97
CA ILE A 167 8.78 -25.90 3.90
C ILE A 167 8.25 -24.47 3.84
N VAL A 168 7.29 -24.19 2.94
CA VAL A 168 6.72 -22.85 2.79
C VAL A 168 6.01 -22.40 4.07
N ASN A 169 5.23 -23.28 4.71
CA ASN A 169 4.59 -22.97 5.98
C ASN A 169 5.60 -22.65 7.09
N ARG A 170 6.74 -23.36 7.15
CA ARG A 170 7.81 -23.06 8.11
C ARG A 170 8.46 -21.70 7.84
N LEU A 171 8.67 -21.33 6.58
CA LEU A 171 9.18 -20.01 6.21
C LEU A 171 8.21 -18.88 6.60
N LEU A 172 6.90 -19.12 6.50
CA LEU A 172 5.84 -18.17 6.81
C LEU A 172 5.43 -18.13 8.29
N ALA A 173 6.18 -18.80 9.18
CA ALA A 173 5.96 -18.70 10.62
C ALA A 173 6.15 -17.25 11.09
N LYS A 174 5.20 -16.73 11.89
CA LYS A 174 5.26 -15.33 12.35
C LYS A 174 6.47 -15.09 13.25
N ASP A 175 6.69 -16.01 14.19
CA ASP A 175 7.86 -16.03 15.08
C ASP A 175 9.13 -16.44 14.30
N PRO A 176 10.16 -15.57 14.19
CA PRO A 176 11.41 -15.87 13.50
C PRO A 176 12.14 -17.11 14.04
N GLU A 177 12.00 -17.43 15.33
CA GLU A 177 12.63 -18.61 15.94
C GLU A 177 12.05 -19.94 15.41
N ARG A 178 10.83 -19.90 14.85
CA ARG A 178 10.17 -21.08 14.27
C ARG A 178 10.52 -21.29 12.79
N ARG A 179 11.20 -20.32 12.16
CA ARG A 179 11.63 -20.41 10.76
C ARG A 179 12.90 -21.26 10.63
N PHE A 180 13.35 -21.44 9.39
CA PHE A 180 14.73 -21.88 9.13
C PHE A 180 15.70 -20.83 9.71
N GLN A 181 16.80 -21.28 10.30
CA GLN A 181 17.71 -20.36 11.01
C GLN A 181 18.78 -19.79 10.09
N SER A 182 18.94 -20.31 8.87
CA SER A 182 19.80 -19.73 7.85
C SER A 182 19.30 -20.02 6.43
N ALA A 183 19.65 -19.14 5.48
CA ALA A 183 19.41 -19.38 4.06
C ALA A 183 20.24 -20.56 3.51
N ALA A 184 21.40 -20.85 4.12
CA ALA A 184 22.21 -22.01 3.77
C ALA A 184 21.51 -23.35 4.11
N GLU A 185 20.87 -23.44 5.29
CA GLU A 185 20.04 -24.59 5.69
C GLU A 185 18.91 -24.83 4.68
N LEU A 186 18.20 -23.77 4.30
CA LEU A 186 17.12 -23.84 3.32
C LEU A 186 17.63 -24.26 1.92
N SER A 187 18.72 -23.67 1.45
CA SER A 187 19.31 -23.97 0.15
C SER A 187 19.75 -25.43 0.05
N GLN A 188 20.43 -25.94 1.08
CA GLN A 188 20.84 -27.34 1.16
C GLN A 188 19.65 -28.29 1.12
N LEU A 189 18.59 -27.99 1.89
CA LEU A 189 17.39 -28.80 1.93
C LEU A 189 16.67 -28.84 0.56
N LEU A 190 16.47 -27.67 -0.07
CA LEU A 190 15.84 -27.60 -1.39
C LEU A 190 16.69 -28.29 -2.48
N GLY A 191 18.03 -28.22 -2.38
CA GLY A 191 18.94 -28.92 -3.29
C GLY A 191 18.85 -30.45 -3.19
N GLN A 192 18.62 -31.00 -1.98
CA GLN A 192 18.36 -32.43 -1.81
C GLN A 192 17.08 -32.85 -2.53
N TYR A 193 15.97 -32.14 -2.29
CA TYR A 193 14.70 -32.42 -2.98
C TYR A 193 14.79 -32.22 -4.50
N LEU A 194 15.55 -31.24 -4.97
CA LEU A 194 15.76 -31.04 -6.42
C LEU A 194 16.49 -32.24 -7.05
N THR A 195 17.52 -32.75 -6.36
CA THR A 195 18.26 -33.93 -6.81
C THR A 195 17.38 -35.17 -6.86
N ASP A 196 16.48 -35.33 -5.89
CA ASP A 196 15.53 -36.44 -5.84
C ASP A 196 14.48 -36.35 -6.95
N LEU A 197 13.98 -35.14 -7.26
CA LEU A 197 13.04 -34.90 -8.36
C LEU A 197 13.67 -35.23 -9.74
N GLN A 198 14.97 -34.97 -9.90
CA GLN A 198 15.70 -35.19 -11.15
C GLN A 198 16.18 -36.64 -11.34
N ASN A 199 16.12 -37.48 -10.30
CA ASN A 199 16.58 -38.88 -10.34
C ASN A 199 15.43 -39.88 -10.08
N PRO A 200 14.75 -40.39 -11.13
CA PRO A 200 13.63 -41.32 -10.98
C PRO A 200 14.01 -42.68 -10.33
N ALA A 201 15.30 -43.02 -10.23
CA ALA A 201 15.77 -44.27 -9.63
C ALA A 201 15.77 -44.27 -8.08
N THR A 202 15.54 -43.13 -7.42
CA THR A 202 15.55 -42.98 -5.96
C THR A 202 14.13 -43.00 -5.34
N ILE A 203 13.06 -43.10 -6.16
CA ILE A 203 11.63 -43.04 -5.73
C ILE A 203 11.18 -44.27 -4.89
N VAL A 204 12.10 -45.15 -4.45
CA VAL A 204 11.75 -46.34 -3.65
C VAL A 204 11.58 -46.05 -2.15
N GLN A 205 11.97 -44.87 -1.65
CA GLN A 205 11.64 -44.47 -0.28
C GLN A 205 10.82 -43.18 -0.24
N PRO A 206 9.69 -43.16 0.50
CA PRO A 206 8.98 -41.92 0.77
C PRO A 206 9.95 -40.94 1.46
N LEU A 207 10.03 -39.73 0.91
CA LEU A 207 10.85 -38.65 1.46
C LEU A 207 10.60 -38.57 2.98
N PRO A 208 11.67 -38.62 3.82
CA PRO A 208 11.49 -38.60 5.25
C PRO A 208 10.71 -37.35 5.65
N PRO A 209 9.70 -37.47 6.55
CA PRO A 209 8.98 -36.30 7.02
C PRO A 209 9.96 -35.30 7.60
N LEU A 210 9.76 -34.01 7.31
CA LEU A 210 10.51 -32.93 7.93
C LEU A 210 10.44 -33.11 9.44
N LYS A 211 11.59 -33.45 10.06
CA LYS A 211 11.72 -33.43 11.51
C LYS A 211 11.67 -31.97 11.94
N ILE A 212 10.50 -31.52 12.35
CA ILE A 212 10.37 -30.25 13.05
C ILE A 212 10.88 -30.52 14.46
N ASP A 213 12.12 -30.14 14.74
CA ASP A 213 12.62 -30.15 16.10
C ASP A 213 11.78 -29.17 16.92
N GLU A 214 11.01 -29.67 17.89
CA GLU A 214 10.46 -28.80 18.93
C GLU A 214 11.62 -28.09 19.64
N PRO A 215 11.49 -26.79 19.96
CA PRO A 215 12.59 -26.05 20.55
C PRO A 215 13.04 -26.72 21.85
N LYS A 216 14.34 -27.06 21.92
CA LYS A 216 14.97 -27.50 23.17
C LYS A 216 14.77 -26.39 24.19
N SER A 217 13.92 -26.63 25.18
CA SER A 217 13.83 -25.75 26.35
C SER A 217 15.24 -25.63 26.93
N SER A 218 15.87 -24.47 26.77
CA SER A 218 17.16 -24.20 27.38
C SER A 218 16.91 -23.98 28.87
N HIS A 219 16.87 -25.08 29.62
CA HIS A 219 17.11 -25.05 31.05
C HIS A 219 18.56 -24.64 31.29
N ASN A 220 18.87 -23.36 31.08
CA ASN A 220 20.17 -22.83 31.44
C ASN A 220 20.10 -22.33 32.89
N THR A 221 20.57 -23.20 33.77
CA THR A 221 20.83 -22.93 35.17
C THR A 221 21.97 -21.91 35.28
N ARG A 222 21.63 -20.62 35.43
CA ARG A 222 22.54 -19.64 36.05
C ARG A 222 21.83 -18.88 37.17
N LYS A 223 22.17 -19.30 38.39
CA LYS A 223 21.91 -18.61 39.65
C LYS A 223 22.62 -17.24 39.70
N ARG A 224 21.92 -16.28 40.32
CA ARG A 224 22.34 -14.97 40.89
C ARG A 224 22.63 -13.86 39.86
N SER A 225 22.13 -12.62 40.00
CA SER A 225 21.46 -11.91 41.10
C SER A 225 20.79 -10.63 40.57
N HIS A 226 19.53 -10.36 40.92
CA HIS A 226 19.03 -9.06 41.37
C HIS A 226 17.53 -9.20 41.70
N ILE A 227 17.25 -9.59 42.95
CA ILE A 227 15.98 -9.28 43.61
C ILE A 227 16.14 -7.86 44.13
N LEU A 228 15.48 -6.87 43.50
CA LEU A 228 14.99 -5.69 44.21
C LEU A 228 13.93 -4.93 43.37
N ASN A 229 12.76 -4.75 43.98
CA ASN A 229 11.71 -3.75 43.70
C ASN A 229 10.71 -3.92 42.54
N TRP A 230 9.71 -4.79 42.72
CA TRP A 230 8.37 -4.59 42.11
C TRP A 230 7.17 -4.80 43.05
N ARG A 231 7.37 -4.63 44.36
CA ARG A 231 6.25 -4.58 45.34
C ARG A 231 5.53 -3.22 45.41
N ILE A 232 5.79 -2.29 44.49
CA ILE A 232 5.18 -0.93 44.51
C ILE A 232 4.07 -0.76 43.46
N THR A 233 4.00 -1.58 42.40
CA THR A 233 2.99 -1.40 41.34
C THR A 233 1.61 -1.98 41.69
N GLY A 234 1.56 -3.02 42.54
CA GLY A 234 0.30 -3.66 42.96
C GLY A 234 -0.56 -2.83 43.93
N SER A 235 0.05 -1.86 44.64
CA SER A 235 -0.68 -1.00 45.58
C SER A 235 -1.35 0.20 44.90
N PHE A 236 -0.88 0.62 43.71
CA PHE A 236 -1.48 1.74 42.97
C PHE A 236 -2.79 1.38 42.27
N LEU A 237 -2.94 0.14 41.79
CA LEU A 237 -4.17 -0.32 41.13
C LEU A 237 -5.33 -0.54 42.11
N LEU A 238 -5.04 -0.93 43.35
CA LEU A 238 -6.04 -1.08 44.41
C LEU A 238 -6.51 0.29 44.97
N LEU A 239 -5.63 1.30 44.98
CA LEU A 239 -6.01 2.68 45.37
C LEU A 239 -6.79 3.42 44.27
N ALA A 240 -6.51 3.17 42.99
CA ALA A 240 -7.27 3.72 41.88
C ALA A 240 -8.69 3.14 41.79
N GLY A 241 -8.84 1.83 42.03
CA GLY A 241 -10.16 1.16 42.08
C GLY A 241 -11.04 1.62 43.24
N MET A 242 -10.44 1.93 44.41
CA MET A 242 -11.18 2.45 45.56
C MET A 242 -11.59 3.93 45.40
N SER A 243 -10.89 4.68 44.54
CA SER A 243 -11.20 6.09 44.24
C SER A 243 -12.38 6.22 43.28
N LEU A 244 -12.59 5.25 42.38
CA LEU A 244 -13.74 5.22 41.46
C LEU A 244 -15.03 4.78 42.17
N ALA A 245 -14.95 3.89 43.15
CA ALA A 245 -16.09 3.44 43.95
C ALA A 245 -16.61 4.51 44.94
N LEU A 246 -15.80 5.52 45.28
CA LEU A 246 -16.19 6.66 46.11
C LEU A 246 -16.85 7.81 45.30
N LEU A 247 -16.68 7.83 43.97
CA LEU A 247 -17.32 8.82 43.09
C LEU A 247 -18.74 8.43 42.65
N GLU A 248 -19.10 7.15 42.67
CA GLU A 248 -20.49 6.70 42.43
C GLU A 248 -21.42 6.90 43.64
N GLY A 249 -20.85 7.10 44.84
CA GLY A 249 -21.60 7.35 46.08
C GLY A 249 -22.15 8.77 46.24
N THR A 250 -21.77 9.73 45.37
CA THR A 250 -22.15 11.15 45.50
C THR A 250 -23.17 11.64 44.47
N GLY A 251 -23.77 10.76 43.66
CA GLY A 251 -24.99 11.09 42.91
C GLY A 251 -24.85 12.18 41.83
N VAL A 252 -23.72 12.28 41.14
CA VAL A 252 -23.54 13.22 40.01
C VAL A 252 -23.16 12.43 38.75
N THR A 253 -24.18 11.93 38.05
CA THR A 253 -24.36 11.85 36.57
C THR A 253 -25.34 10.72 36.22
N HIS A 254 -26.46 11.09 35.59
CA HIS A 254 -27.51 10.17 35.14
C HIS A 254 -27.09 9.49 33.82
N VAL A 255 -26.66 8.22 33.88
CA VAL A 255 -26.56 7.34 32.71
C VAL A 255 -27.33 6.05 32.97
N THR A 256 -28.62 6.18 33.25
CA THR A 256 -29.57 5.07 33.22
C THR A 256 -30.86 5.53 32.57
N ARG A 257 -30.87 5.59 31.23
CA ARG A 257 -32.04 5.37 30.39
C ARG A 257 -31.53 4.85 29.04
N LEU A 258 -32.19 3.80 28.55
CA LEU A 258 -31.98 3.09 27.28
C LEU A 258 -31.04 1.88 27.32
N VAL A 259 -31.38 0.90 28.17
CA VAL A 259 -31.30 -0.51 27.75
C VAL A 259 -32.62 -1.18 28.11
N GLY A 260 -33.43 -1.47 27.10
CA GLY A 260 -34.70 -2.18 27.24
C GLY A 260 -35.18 -2.71 25.89
N SER A 261 -35.42 -4.03 25.84
CA SER A 261 -35.92 -4.89 24.74
C SER A 261 -34.95 -5.13 23.56
N SER A 262 -34.66 -6.33 23.07
CA SER A 262 -35.14 -7.70 23.30
C SER A 262 -34.15 -8.71 22.66
N PRO A 263 -34.30 -10.04 22.86
CA PRO A 263 -33.22 -11.04 22.78
C PRO A 263 -33.19 -11.83 21.46
N ARG A 264 -32.00 -12.25 21.00
CA ARG A 264 -31.74 -13.48 20.23
C ARG A 264 -30.25 -13.62 19.88
N VAL A 265 -29.45 -14.16 20.80
CA VAL A 265 -28.15 -14.77 20.45
C VAL A 265 -27.96 -15.99 21.34
N THR A 266 -28.40 -17.15 20.86
CA THR A 266 -27.84 -18.47 21.17
C THR A 266 -28.41 -19.48 20.19
N ALA A 267 -27.54 -20.36 19.69
CA ALA A 267 -27.79 -21.51 18.80
C ALA A 267 -27.74 -21.23 17.29
N ASN A 268 -26.52 -21.25 16.75
CA ASN A 268 -26.15 -22.14 15.65
C ASN A 268 -24.62 -22.18 15.53
N LEU A 269 -24.00 -22.93 16.43
CA LEU A 269 -22.68 -23.53 16.23
C LEU A 269 -22.96 -24.98 15.81
N MET A 270 -22.39 -25.41 14.67
CA MET A 270 -22.45 -26.76 14.09
C MET A 270 -23.70 -27.10 13.25
N SER A 271 -23.71 -26.65 11.98
CA SER A 271 -24.13 -27.48 10.83
C SER A 271 -23.98 -26.70 9.52
N GLY A 272 -23.28 -27.28 8.54
CA GLY A 272 -23.45 -26.93 7.13
C GLY A 272 -22.32 -26.10 6.52
N LEU A 273 -21.49 -26.76 5.72
CA LEU A 273 -20.74 -26.15 4.62
C LEU A 273 -21.68 -25.26 3.77
N PRO A 274 -21.32 -24.02 3.41
CA PRO A 274 -21.99 -23.34 2.31
C PRO A 274 -21.32 -23.78 1.00
N GLY A 275 -21.99 -24.70 0.30
CA GLY A 275 -21.85 -24.79 -1.15
C GLY A 275 -22.48 -23.54 -1.79
N LYS A 276 -21.87 -23.06 -2.88
CA LYS A 276 -22.43 -22.12 -3.88
C LYS A 276 -23.55 -21.22 -3.34
N GLY A 277 -23.19 -20.29 -2.46
CA GLY A 277 -24.07 -19.21 -2.01
C GLY A 277 -24.02 -18.05 -3.01
N SER A 278 -25.18 -17.68 -3.51
CA SER A 278 -25.48 -16.42 -4.20
C SER A 278 -24.74 -15.24 -3.60
N PHE A 279 -24.24 -14.35 -4.48
CA PHE A 279 -23.79 -13.00 -4.13
C PHE A 279 -24.70 -12.41 -3.05
N GLU A 280 -24.15 -12.17 -1.85
CA GLU A 280 -24.69 -11.17 -0.95
C GLU A 280 -24.89 -9.90 -1.78
N SER A 281 -26.07 -9.30 -1.65
CA SER A 281 -26.50 -8.12 -2.38
C SER A 281 -25.37 -7.11 -2.50
N LEU A 282 -25.11 -6.64 -3.73
CA LEU A 282 -24.25 -5.49 -4.00
C LEU A 282 -24.59 -4.37 -3.01
N PRO A 283 -23.60 -3.64 -2.46
CA PRO A 283 -23.87 -2.57 -1.52
C PRO A 283 -24.93 -1.63 -2.12
N GLU A 284 -26.04 -1.42 -1.40
CA GLU A 284 -27.05 -0.47 -1.81
C GLU A 284 -26.41 0.91 -1.84
N ILE A 285 -26.45 1.58 -3.01
CA ILE A 285 -25.99 2.96 -3.13
C ILE A 285 -26.86 3.79 -2.18
N PRO A 286 -26.26 4.51 -1.21
CA PRO A 286 -27.03 5.30 -0.27
C PRO A 286 -27.95 6.29 -0.99
N ALA A 287 -29.16 6.45 -0.47
CA ALA A 287 -30.02 7.56 -0.86
C ALA A 287 -29.30 8.89 -0.56
N LEU A 288 -29.70 9.96 -1.24
CA LEU A 288 -29.15 11.29 -1.03
C LEU A 288 -29.14 11.64 0.48
N PRO A 289 -27.99 12.03 1.05
CA PRO A 289 -27.90 12.41 2.45
C PRO A 289 -28.85 13.56 2.80
N PRO A 290 -29.37 13.61 4.04
CA PRO A 290 -30.15 14.75 4.48
C PRO A 290 -29.30 16.04 4.41
N ALA A 291 -29.92 17.13 3.94
CA ALA A 291 -29.25 18.42 3.76
C ALA A 291 -29.11 19.21 5.08
N ASP A 292 -28.98 18.53 6.22
CA ASP A 292 -28.87 19.12 7.55
C ASP A 292 -27.43 19.21 8.07
N ARG A 293 -26.46 18.60 7.37
CA ARG A 293 -25.03 18.63 7.70
C ARG A 293 -24.21 19.28 6.58
N PRO A 294 -23.09 19.96 6.91
CA PRO A 294 -22.23 20.57 5.89
C PRO A 294 -21.63 19.53 4.95
N VAL A 295 -21.47 19.89 3.68
CA VAL A 295 -20.85 19.05 2.65
C VAL A 295 -19.38 18.81 3.00
N LYS A 296 -18.92 17.55 2.97
CA LYS A 296 -17.51 17.20 3.15
C LYS A 296 -16.75 17.38 1.84
N VAL A 297 -15.81 18.32 1.80
CA VAL A 297 -15.06 18.67 0.59
C VAL A 297 -13.68 18.02 0.63
N PHE A 298 -13.38 17.23 -0.39
CA PHE A 298 -12.05 16.66 -0.64
C PHE A 298 -11.46 17.26 -1.91
N ILE A 299 -10.22 17.77 -1.80
CA ILE A 299 -9.51 18.35 -2.93
C ILE A 299 -8.49 17.34 -3.43
N LEU A 300 -8.61 16.92 -4.68
CA LEU A 300 -7.64 16.07 -5.36
C LEU A 300 -6.85 16.93 -6.33
N ALA A 301 -5.61 17.24 -5.96
CA ALA A 301 -4.75 18.13 -6.72
C ALA A 301 -3.44 17.45 -7.11
N GLY A 302 -2.89 17.81 -8.27
CA GLY A 302 -1.57 17.35 -8.63
C GLY A 302 -1.20 17.54 -10.09
N ASP A 303 -0.23 16.73 -10.50
CA ASP A 303 0.32 16.73 -11.85
C ASP A 303 -0.61 16.04 -12.87
N SER A 304 -0.10 15.81 -14.10
CA SER A 304 -0.85 15.15 -15.17
C SER A 304 -1.37 13.73 -14.87
N ASN A 305 -0.84 13.04 -13.84
CA ASN A 305 -1.36 11.73 -13.45
C ASN A 305 -2.68 11.84 -12.70
N MET A 306 -2.89 12.94 -11.95
CA MET A 306 -4.18 13.25 -11.31
C MET A 306 -5.30 13.29 -12.35
N GLY A 307 -5.01 13.75 -13.58
CA GLY A 307 -5.97 13.81 -14.67
C GLY A 307 -6.73 12.51 -14.92
N GLY A 308 -6.11 11.35 -14.74
CA GLY A 308 -6.78 10.08 -15.01
C GLY A 308 -6.94 9.81 -16.50
N ARG A 309 -6.02 9.04 -17.06
CA ARG A 309 -6.02 8.68 -18.49
C ARG A 309 -6.49 7.25 -18.75
N ALA A 310 -6.84 6.50 -17.70
CA ALA A 310 -7.30 5.13 -17.82
C ALA A 310 -8.63 5.11 -18.57
N LYS A 311 -8.77 4.20 -19.55
CA LYS A 311 -10.00 4.05 -20.32
C LYS A 311 -11.01 3.24 -19.54
N VAL A 312 -12.28 3.62 -19.61
CA VAL A 312 -13.39 2.86 -19.00
C VAL A 312 -13.45 1.42 -19.54
N SER A 313 -13.07 1.20 -20.80
CA SER A 313 -12.96 -0.16 -21.36
C SER A 313 -12.01 -1.08 -20.58
N LEU A 314 -10.98 -0.52 -19.92
CA LEU A 314 -10.09 -1.31 -19.07
C LEU A 314 -10.83 -1.84 -17.84
N LEU A 315 -11.74 -1.06 -17.24
CA LEU A 315 -12.56 -1.55 -16.13
C LEU A 315 -13.50 -2.66 -16.59
N GLU A 316 -14.06 -2.55 -17.80
CA GLU A 316 -14.87 -3.62 -18.38
C GLU A 316 -14.06 -4.91 -18.55
N ASP A 317 -12.81 -4.81 -18.99
CA ASP A 317 -11.91 -5.96 -19.08
C ASP A 317 -11.62 -6.55 -17.68
N GLN A 318 -11.32 -5.71 -16.68
CA GLN A 318 -11.11 -6.15 -15.29
C GLN A 318 -12.35 -6.82 -14.68
N LEU A 319 -13.56 -6.40 -15.07
CA LEU A 319 -14.82 -6.99 -14.62
C LEU A 319 -15.12 -8.35 -15.27
N ARG A 320 -14.51 -8.66 -16.42
CA ARG A 320 -14.64 -9.97 -17.08
C ARG A 320 -13.64 -11.00 -16.54
N GLU A 321 -12.52 -10.54 -16.00
CA GLU A 321 -11.47 -11.38 -15.44
C GLU A 321 -11.86 -11.86 -14.03
N PRO A 322 -12.01 -13.18 -13.79
CA PRO A 322 -12.50 -13.70 -12.50
C PRO A 322 -11.67 -13.27 -11.29
N GLU A 323 -10.36 -13.02 -11.48
CA GLU A 323 -9.46 -12.63 -10.39
C GLU A 323 -9.66 -11.19 -9.92
N SER A 324 -10.03 -10.28 -10.83
CA SER A 324 -10.21 -8.85 -10.56
C SER A 324 -11.69 -8.44 -10.47
N GLN A 325 -12.61 -9.27 -10.95
CA GLN A 325 -14.04 -8.97 -10.95
C GLN A 325 -14.56 -8.59 -9.56
N ILE A 326 -14.11 -9.30 -8.52
CA ILE A 326 -14.51 -9.04 -7.13
C ILE A 326 -14.09 -7.63 -6.68
N GLU A 327 -12.91 -7.17 -7.12
CA GLU A 327 -12.35 -5.87 -6.74
C GLU A 327 -13.12 -4.69 -7.36
N PHE A 328 -13.73 -4.87 -8.53
CA PHE A 328 -14.42 -3.78 -9.26
C PHE A 328 -15.94 -3.95 -9.33
N ALA A 329 -16.50 -5.02 -8.74
CA ALA A 329 -17.92 -5.33 -8.82
C ALA A 329 -18.82 -4.20 -8.30
N HIS A 330 -18.36 -3.42 -7.32
CA HIS A 330 -19.08 -2.27 -6.76
C HIS A 330 -19.28 -1.12 -7.74
N LEU A 331 -18.54 -1.09 -8.85
CA LEU A 331 -18.67 -0.05 -9.89
C LEU A 331 -19.82 -0.33 -10.86
N LYS A 332 -20.44 -1.52 -10.84
CA LYS A 332 -21.53 -1.92 -11.73
C LYS A 332 -22.82 -2.20 -10.98
N ASN A 333 -23.94 -1.78 -11.57
CA ASN A 333 -25.27 -2.23 -11.21
C ASN A 333 -25.93 -2.84 -12.45
N GLY A 334 -25.86 -4.17 -12.57
CA GLY A 334 -26.17 -4.85 -13.83
C GLY A 334 -25.21 -4.44 -14.94
N GLU A 335 -25.74 -4.00 -16.07
CA GLU A 335 -24.95 -3.52 -17.21
C GLU A 335 -24.50 -2.06 -17.05
N ASP A 336 -25.13 -1.29 -16.15
CA ASP A 336 -24.90 0.13 -16.00
C ASP A 336 -23.78 0.43 -15.00
N TRP A 337 -23.06 1.53 -15.24
CA TRP A 337 -22.11 2.06 -14.25
C TRP A 337 -22.86 2.69 -13.09
N VAL A 338 -22.38 2.43 -11.87
CA VAL A 338 -22.93 3.05 -10.66
C VAL A 338 -22.73 4.57 -10.72
N VAL A 339 -23.79 5.28 -10.35
CA VAL A 339 -23.80 6.73 -10.16
C VAL A 339 -24.07 6.99 -8.68
N ARG A 340 -23.13 7.64 -7.99
CA ARG A 340 -23.28 8.00 -6.57
C ARG A 340 -23.93 9.35 -6.43
N ASN A 341 -25.13 9.39 -5.85
CA ASN A 341 -25.86 10.64 -5.65
C ASN A 341 -25.35 11.41 -4.42
N ASP A 342 -24.79 10.69 -3.47
CA ASP A 342 -24.22 11.16 -2.21
C ASP A 342 -22.74 11.63 -2.35
N VAL A 343 -22.14 11.43 -3.52
CA VAL A 343 -20.81 11.94 -3.86
C VAL A 343 -20.88 12.80 -5.12
N TRP A 344 -20.61 14.08 -4.98
CA TRP A 344 -20.46 15.02 -6.07
C TRP A 344 -19.01 15.13 -6.51
N ILE A 345 -18.81 15.54 -7.76
CA ILE A 345 -17.50 15.86 -8.29
C ILE A 345 -17.56 17.11 -9.17
N HIS A 346 -16.57 17.98 -9.00
CA HIS A 346 -16.23 19.09 -9.88
C HIS A 346 -14.86 18.84 -10.50
N TYR A 347 -14.77 18.91 -11.83
CA TYR A 347 -13.51 18.81 -12.56
C TYR A 347 -13.54 19.63 -13.86
N GLY A 348 -12.89 20.79 -13.82
CA GLY A 348 -12.80 21.71 -14.95
C GLY A 348 -14.18 22.29 -15.28
N ASN A 349 -14.71 21.95 -16.45
CA ASN A 349 -16.05 22.38 -16.88
C ASN A 349 -17.11 21.28 -16.71
N ARG A 350 -16.79 20.18 -16.01
CA ARG A 350 -17.69 19.06 -15.74
C ARG A 350 -17.99 19.03 -14.25
N ALA A 351 -19.26 18.97 -13.90
CA ALA A 351 -19.71 18.77 -12.54
C ALA A 351 -20.95 17.86 -12.51
N GLY A 352 -21.10 17.10 -11.44
CA GLY A 352 -22.28 16.26 -11.22
C GLY A 352 -22.05 15.15 -10.20
N ASN A 353 -22.90 14.14 -10.25
CA ASN A 353 -22.78 12.94 -9.43
C ASN A 353 -21.60 12.10 -9.89
N LEU A 354 -20.90 11.49 -8.94
CA LEU A 354 -19.71 10.69 -9.22
C LEU A 354 -20.10 9.41 -9.97
N THR A 355 -19.41 9.19 -11.08
CA THR A 355 -19.42 7.95 -11.86
C THR A 355 -18.15 7.92 -12.72
N VAL A 356 -18.00 6.93 -13.60
CA VAL A 356 -16.91 6.93 -14.59
C VAL A 356 -17.01 8.15 -15.52
N GLY A 357 -15.90 8.59 -16.13
CA GLY A 357 -15.93 9.67 -17.13
C GLY A 357 -15.39 11.02 -16.67
N TYR A 358 -14.88 11.12 -15.44
CA TYR A 358 -14.18 12.30 -14.91
C TYR A 358 -12.65 12.22 -15.05
N GLY A 359 -12.16 11.43 -16.00
CA GLY A 359 -10.76 11.43 -16.44
C GLY A 359 -10.44 12.56 -17.42
N GLN A 360 -9.14 12.79 -17.65
CA GLN A 360 -8.60 13.80 -18.56
C GLN A 360 -8.90 13.40 -20.02
N GLY A 361 -9.61 14.27 -20.73
CA GLY A 361 -10.00 14.04 -22.12
C GLY A 361 -11.47 13.67 -22.26
N PRO A 362 -11.84 12.79 -23.22
CA PRO A 362 -13.23 12.40 -23.42
C PRO A 362 -13.80 11.70 -22.18
N SER A 363 -15.13 11.63 -22.11
CA SER A 363 -15.86 10.97 -21.02
C SER A 363 -15.68 9.44 -20.97
N ASP A 364 -14.78 8.88 -21.79
CA ASP A 364 -14.39 7.47 -21.81
C ASP A 364 -13.22 7.16 -20.85
N ARG A 365 -12.87 8.11 -19.98
CA ARG A 365 -11.72 8.01 -19.06
C ARG A 365 -12.09 8.25 -17.61
N PHE A 366 -11.27 7.69 -16.73
CA PHE A 366 -11.35 7.87 -15.29
C PHE A 366 -9.95 7.99 -14.68
N GLY A 367 -9.89 8.45 -13.44
CA GLY A 367 -8.67 8.57 -12.64
C GLY A 367 -8.88 8.17 -11.19
N PRO A 368 -7.98 8.65 -10.29
CA PRO A 368 -8.05 8.35 -8.86
C PRO A 368 -9.35 8.79 -8.19
N GLU A 369 -10.06 9.77 -8.77
CA GLU A 369 -11.31 10.30 -8.23
C GLU A 369 -12.40 9.26 -8.07
N LEU A 370 -12.41 8.24 -8.95
CA LEU A 370 -13.48 7.23 -8.96
C LEU A 370 -13.44 6.40 -7.69
N GLU A 371 -12.35 5.67 -7.47
CA GLU A 371 -12.24 4.79 -6.30
C GLU A 371 -12.14 5.59 -5.00
N PHE A 372 -11.42 6.73 -5.03
CA PHE A 372 -11.38 7.63 -3.87
C PHE A 372 -12.80 8.03 -3.44
N GLY A 373 -13.64 8.43 -4.39
CA GLY A 373 -15.00 8.86 -4.13
C GLY A 373 -15.92 7.77 -3.61
N PHE A 374 -15.78 6.53 -4.07
CA PHE A 374 -16.51 5.40 -3.46
C PHE A 374 -16.07 5.19 -2.00
N VAL A 375 -14.77 5.19 -1.74
CA VAL A 375 -14.25 4.99 -0.38
C VAL A 375 -14.71 6.09 0.59
N VAL A 376 -14.66 7.36 0.20
CA VAL A 376 -15.12 8.44 1.09
C VAL A 376 -16.64 8.51 1.19
N GLY A 377 -17.37 8.19 0.12
CA GLY A 377 -18.83 8.10 0.15
C GLY A 377 -19.36 6.96 1.03
N ASP A 378 -18.61 5.87 1.16
CA ASP A 378 -18.93 4.79 2.11
C ASP A 378 -18.55 5.12 3.56
N HIS A 379 -17.64 6.08 3.75
CA HIS A 379 -17.14 6.46 5.07
C HIS A 379 -17.99 7.55 5.74
N PHE A 380 -18.44 8.55 4.97
CA PHE A 380 -19.19 9.68 5.49
C PHE A 380 -20.69 9.50 5.29
N GLU A 381 -21.48 9.85 6.31
CA GLU A 381 -22.93 9.93 6.19
C GLU A 381 -23.37 11.24 5.50
N GLU A 382 -22.50 12.25 5.51
CA GLU A 382 -22.70 13.54 4.86
C GLU A 382 -22.55 13.47 3.34
N GLN A 383 -23.17 14.41 2.63
CA GLN A 383 -22.87 14.64 1.22
C GLN A 383 -21.38 14.95 1.04
N VAL A 384 -20.73 14.26 0.11
CA VAL A 384 -19.33 14.50 -0.25
C VAL A 384 -19.25 15.31 -1.53
N LEU A 385 -18.27 16.22 -1.61
CA LEU A 385 -17.83 16.87 -2.84
C LEU A 385 -16.34 16.60 -3.07
N ILE A 386 -16.01 16.10 -4.25
CA ILE A 386 -14.66 16.03 -4.77
C ILE A 386 -14.41 17.23 -5.68
N ILE A 387 -13.38 18.02 -5.36
CA ILE A 387 -12.86 19.04 -6.27
C ILE A 387 -11.55 18.52 -6.85
N LYS A 388 -11.56 18.21 -8.15
CA LYS A 388 -10.39 17.70 -8.86
C LYS A 388 -9.76 18.81 -9.69
N THR A 389 -8.46 19.02 -9.48
CA THR A 389 -7.68 20.03 -10.19
C THR A 389 -6.34 19.45 -10.64
N GLU A 390 -6.05 19.57 -11.94
CA GLU A 390 -4.81 19.07 -12.53
C GLU A 390 -4.24 20.06 -13.52
N TRP A 391 -2.94 20.32 -13.41
CA TRP A 391 -2.25 21.31 -14.23
C TRP A 391 -0.98 20.76 -14.93
N GLY A 392 -0.95 19.45 -15.21
CA GLY A 392 0.01 18.86 -16.15
C GLY A 392 1.37 18.45 -15.57
N GLY A 393 2.38 18.22 -16.44
CA GLY A 393 3.74 17.71 -16.14
C GLY A 393 4.62 18.71 -15.37
N ALA A 394 4.11 19.14 -14.24
CA ALA A 394 4.52 20.28 -13.47
C ALA A 394 5.31 19.85 -12.22
N SER A 395 6.03 20.81 -11.65
CA SER A 395 6.95 20.62 -10.53
C SER A 395 6.62 21.53 -9.36
N LEU A 396 6.89 21.10 -8.12
CA LEU A 396 6.92 22.01 -6.96
C LEU A 396 8.09 22.98 -7.03
N TYR A 397 9.13 22.67 -7.80
CA TYR A 397 10.24 23.59 -7.99
C TYR A 397 9.83 24.91 -8.64
N CYS A 398 9.00 24.86 -9.69
CA CYS A 398 8.56 26.05 -10.42
C CYS A 398 7.04 26.10 -10.55
N ASP A 399 6.40 25.20 -11.29
CA ASP A 399 4.99 25.34 -11.69
C ASP A 399 4.00 25.48 -10.52
N PHE A 400 4.10 24.58 -9.55
CA PHE A 400 3.34 24.55 -8.31
C PHE A 400 4.12 25.15 -7.13
N ARG A 401 5.14 25.97 -7.42
CA ARG A 401 5.96 26.57 -6.39
C ARG A 401 5.08 27.38 -5.42
N PRO A 402 5.14 27.07 -4.11
CA PRO A 402 4.35 27.79 -3.12
C PRO A 402 4.77 29.26 -3.07
N PRO A 403 3.83 30.21 -2.88
CA PRO A 403 4.15 31.62 -2.72
C PRO A 403 5.23 31.90 -1.65
N SER A 404 5.20 31.16 -0.54
CA SER A 404 6.17 31.32 0.56
C SER A 404 7.59 30.85 0.23
N SER A 405 7.77 30.01 -0.79
CA SER A 405 9.08 29.61 -1.29
C SER A 405 9.78 30.71 -2.11
N GLY A 406 9.13 31.85 -2.35
CA GLY A 406 9.67 32.96 -3.15
C GLY A 406 9.93 32.59 -4.61
N ARG A 407 10.50 33.51 -5.40
CA ARG A 407 10.91 33.21 -6.78
C ARG A 407 12.30 32.55 -6.77
N PRO A 408 12.54 31.49 -7.58
CA PRO A 408 13.90 31.00 -7.80
C PRO A 408 14.77 32.11 -8.40
N SER A 409 16.07 32.11 -8.06
CA SER A 409 17.04 33.04 -8.63
C SER A 409 17.25 32.81 -10.13
N ASP A 410 17.75 33.83 -10.84
CA ASP A 410 18.03 33.69 -12.27
C ASP A 410 19.08 32.61 -12.55
N ASP A 411 20.07 32.44 -11.66
CA ASP A 411 21.09 31.39 -11.78
C ASP A 411 20.47 29.99 -11.66
N GLU A 412 19.56 29.81 -10.70
CA GLU A 412 18.80 28.58 -10.50
C GLU A 412 17.94 28.24 -11.72
N LEU A 413 17.21 29.22 -12.26
CA LEU A 413 16.39 29.04 -13.46
C LEU A 413 17.24 28.79 -14.72
N GLN A 414 18.43 29.39 -14.81
CA GLN A 414 19.36 29.18 -15.92
C GLN A 414 19.91 27.73 -15.94
N ASN A 415 20.15 27.15 -14.76
CA ASN A 415 20.52 25.73 -14.63
C ASN A 415 19.39 24.80 -15.09
N VAL A 416 18.15 25.15 -14.78
CA VAL A 416 16.95 24.44 -15.23
C VAL A 416 16.79 24.54 -16.75
N LEU A 417 16.91 25.74 -17.33
CA LEU A 417 16.86 25.93 -18.79
C LEU A 417 17.93 25.14 -19.53
N THR A 418 19.14 25.07 -18.98
CA THR A 418 20.23 24.29 -19.57
C THR A 418 19.84 22.81 -19.64
N SER A 419 19.17 22.30 -18.61
CA SER A 419 18.67 20.92 -18.56
C SER A 419 17.50 20.71 -19.54
N LEU A 420 16.55 21.64 -19.62
CA LEU A 420 15.40 21.58 -20.53
C LEU A 420 15.82 21.71 -22.01
N LYS A 421 16.80 22.55 -22.34
CA LYS A 421 17.33 22.68 -23.71
C LYS A 421 18.01 21.41 -24.21
N ARG A 422 18.70 20.67 -23.33
CA ARG A 422 19.27 19.35 -23.66
C ARG A 422 18.19 18.31 -24.00
N ALA A 423 16.99 18.46 -23.44
CA ALA A 423 15.82 17.64 -23.75
C ALA A 423 14.98 18.17 -24.93
N GLY A 424 15.45 19.18 -25.67
CA GLY A 424 14.77 19.76 -26.84
C GLY A 424 13.80 20.91 -26.54
N GLY A 425 13.79 21.44 -25.31
CA GLY A 425 12.94 22.57 -24.91
C GLY A 425 13.37 23.91 -25.52
N LYS A 426 12.40 24.80 -25.80
CA LYS A 426 12.59 26.12 -26.41
C LYS A 426 12.30 27.32 -25.49
N LEU A 427 11.99 27.10 -24.21
CA LEU A 427 11.66 28.20 -23.29
C LEU A 427 12.84 29.15 -23.08
N SER A 428 12.53 30.43 -22.94
CA SER A 428 13.42 31.48 -22.41
C SER A 428 13.36 31.55 -20.88
N LEU A 429 14.33 32.25 -20.29
CA LEU A 429 14.39 32.50 -18.84
C LEU A 429 13.20 33.30 -18.33
N GLU A 430 12.79 34.30 -19.09
CA GLU A 430 11.65 35.14 -18.78
C GLU A 430 10.34 34.33 -18.80
N GLU A 431 10.15 33.48 -19.81
CA GLU A 431 8.99 32.58 -19.89
C GLU A 431 8.94 31.58 -18.73
N LEU A 432 10.07 30.94 -18.40
CA LEU A 432 10.13 29.96 -17.30
C LEU A 432 9.84 30.64 -15.96
N SER A 433 10.44 31.80 -15.72
CA SER A 433 10.18 32.61 -14.54
C SER A 433 8.70 32.97 -14.41
N ALA A 434 8.08 33.43 -15.51
CA ALA A 434 6.69 33.87 -15.50
C ALA A 434 5.70 32.72 -15.23
N THR A 435 6.12 31.48 -15.44
CA THR A 435 5.30 30.30 -15.14
C THR A 435 5.44 29.79 -13.70
N CYS A 436 6.46 30.21 -12.94
CA CYS A 436 6.63 29.70 -11.59
C CYS A 436 5.52 30.17 -10.64
N GLY A 437 4.94 29.23 -9.90
CA GLY A 437 3.80 29.40 -9.01
C GLY A 437 2.47 29.51 -9.74
N ARG A 438 2.44 29.57 -11.07
CA ARG A 438 1.20 29.77 -11.82
C ARG A 438 0.18 28.67 -11.54
N HIS A 439 0.61 27.41 -11.50
CA HIS A 439 -0.31 26.29 -11.29
C HIS A 439 -0.80 26.21 -9.84
N TYR A 440 0.00 26.65 -8.88
CA TYR A 440 -0.47 26.80 -7.49
C TYR A 440 -1.66 27.77 -7.42
N HIS A 441 -1.53 28.96 -8.02
CA HIS A 441 -2.60 29.96 -7.99
C HIS A 441 -3.84 29.51 -8.76
N LEU A 442 -3.65 28.81 -9.89
CA LEU A 442 -4.76 28.25 -10.64
C LEU A 442 -5.49 27.14 -9.87
N MET A 443 -4.76 26.25 -9.20
CA MET A 443 -5.31 25.23 -8.31
C MET A 443 -6.18 25.85 -7.22
N ILE A 444 -5.66 26.82 -6.47
CA ILE A 444 -6.42 27.51 -5.41
C ILE A 444 -7.63 28.24 -6.00
N ARG A 445 -7.47 28.92 -7.13
CA ARG A 445 -8.57 29.60 -7.82
C ARG A 445 -9.68 28.62 -8.23
N ASP A 446 -9.33 27.48 -8.82
CA ASP A 446 -10.32 26.50 -9.26
C ASP A 446 -11.08 25.90 -8.06
N VAL A 447 -10.40 25.69 -6.93
CA VAL A 447 -11.05 25.28 -5.67
C VAL A 447 -12.07 26.31 -5.22
N HIS A 448 -11.71 27.60 -5.18
CA HIS A 448 -12.66 28.65 -4.82
C HIS A 448 -13.82 28.75 -5.82
N LEU A 449 -13.55 28.66 -7.13
CA LEU A 449 -14.60 28.70 -8.15
C LEU A 449 -15.61 27.57 -7.99
N ALA A 450 -15.16 26.36 -7.66
CA ALA A 450 -16.05 25.22 -7.41
C ALA A 450 -16.91 25.45 -6.15
N LEU A 451 -16.29 25.96 -5.07
CA LEU A 451 -16.99 26.26 -3.81
C LEU A 451 -17.99 27.42 -3.93
N ASP A 452 -17.68 28.43 -4.74
CA ASP A 452 -18.56 29.58 -4.97
C ASP A 452 -19.77 29.21 -5.86
N ASN A 453 -19.64 28.15 -6.68
CA ASN A 453 -20.67 27.72 -7.63
C ASN A 453 -21.51 26.52 -7.18
N LEU A 454 -21.44 26.11 -5.91
CA LEU A 454 -22.15 24.92 -5.40
C LEU A 454 -23.65 24.91 -5.75
N THR A 455 -24.35 26.03 -5.57
CA THR A 455 -25.79 26.14 -5.86
C THR A 455 -26.10 26.00 -7.36
N ALA A 456 -25.18 26.42 -8.22
CA ALA A 456 -25.37 26.35 -9.68
C ALA A 456 -25.06 24.95 -10.22
N GLU A 457 -24.04 24.29 -9.68
CA GLU A 457 -23.56 23.00 -10.17
C GLU A 457 -24.28 21.80 -9.54
N PHE A 458 -24.74 21.93 -8.29
CA PHE A 458 -25.33 20.83 -7.54
C PHE A 458 -26.73 21.22 -7.03
N PRO A 459 -27.80 20.89 -7.78
CA PRO A 459 -29.18 21.25 -7.41
C PRO A 459 -29.65 20.74 -6.04
N ALA A 460 -29.01 19.70 -5.52
CA ALA A 460 -29.27 19.13 -4.20
C ALA A 460 -28.58 19.92 -3.06
N TYR A 461 -27.71 20.88 -3.35
CA TYR A 461 -27.16 21.81 -2.38
C TYR A 461 -28.20 22.85 -1.96
N GLN A 462 -28.60 22.81 -0.70
CA GLN A 462 -29.62 23.67 -0.08
C GLN A 462 -29.02 24.82 0.74
N GLY A 463 -27.71 25.07 0.61
CA GLY A 463 -27.02 26.09 1.40
C GLY A 463 -26.60 25.61 2.80
N GLN A 464 -26.47 24.30 2.99
CA GLN A 464 -26.04 23.67 4.25
C GLN A 464 -24.57 23.94 4.64
N GLY A 465 -23.84 24.71 3.84
CA GLY A 465 -22.42 24.99 4.03
C GLY A 465 -21.53 23.81 3.66
N TYR A 466 -20.24 23.97 3.86
CA TYR A 466 -19.24 22.95 3.58
C TYR A 466 -18.09 22.99 4.59
N GLU A 467 -17.38 21.87 4.67
CA GLU A 467 -16.15 21.70 5.44
C GLU A 467 -15.08 21.09 4.54
N ILE A 468 -13.92 21.73 4.41
CA ILE A 468 -12.78 21.16 3.69
C ILE A 468 -12.16 20.07 4.58
N ALA A 469 -12.50 18.83 4.28
CA ALA A 469 -12.21 17.65 5.09
C ALA A 469 -10.84 17.04 4.79
N GLY A 470 -10.32 17.23 3.57
CA GLY A 470 -9.01 16.72 3.20
C GLY A 470 -8.49 17.26 1.88
N PHE A 471 -7.17 17.24 1.74
CA PHE A 471 -6.46 17.56 0.52
C PHE A 471 -5.52 16.42 0.17
N VAL A 472 -5.54 15.96 -1.07
CA VAL A 472 -4.66 14.91 -1.57
C VAL A 472 -3.76 15.48 -2.64
N TRP A 473 -2.46 15.44 -2.41
CA TRP A 473 -1.43 15.90 -3.33
C TRP A 473 -0.86 14.71 -4.12
N PHE A 474 -1.07 14.71 -5.43
CA PHE A 474 -0.47 13.73 -6.33
C PHE A 474 0.79 14.28 -6.96
N GLN A 475 1.91 13.82 -6.39
CA GLN A 475 3.24 14.21 -6.82
C GLN A 475 3.63 13.58 -8.17
N GLY A 476 4.18 14.42 -9.06
CA GLY A 476 4.79 14.00 -10.31
C GLY A 476 6.25 13.56 -10.17
N TRP A 477 6.72 12.75 -11.12
CA TRP A 477 8.10 12.24 -11.13
C TRP A 477 9.17 13.30 -11.37
N ASN A 478 8.80 14.47 -11.93
CA ASN A 478 9.73 15.51 -12.32
C ASN A 478 10.55 16.06 -11.13
N ASP A 479 9.92 16.24 -9.96
CA ASP A 479 10.61 16.72 -8.77
C ASP A 479 11.58 15.72 -8.17
N LEU A 480 11.53 14.44 -8.58
CA LEU A 480 12.42 13.40 -8.05
C LEU A 480 13.64 13.13 -8.93
N ILE A 481 13.58 13.49 -10.21
CA ILE A 481 14.61 13.14 -11.21
C ILE A 481 15.49 14.33 -11.64
N ILE A 482 15.00 15.57 -11.51
CA ILE A 482 15.75 16.78 -11.86
C ILE A 482 16.48 17.27 -10.60
N PRO A 483 17.82 17.29 -10.55
CA PRO A 483 18.55 17.53 -9.29
C PRO A 483 18.18 18.83 -8.56
N PRO A 484 18.08 20.00 -9.23
CA PRO A 484 17.59 21.22 -8.56
C PRO A 484 16.19 21.07 -7.96
N TYR A 485 15.32 20.29 -8.61
CA TYR A 485 13.93 20.11 -8.15
C TYR A 485 13.90 19.24 -6.91
N ARG A 486 14.66 18.15 -6.93
CA ARG A 486 14.78 17.20 -5.82
C ARG A 486 15.35 17.86 -4.57
N ASP A 487 16.40 18.67 -4.72
CA ASP A 487 17.09 19.26 -3.58
C ASP A 487 16.19 20.31 -2.89
N ALA A 488 15.33 21.00 -3.63
CA ALA A 488 14.35 21.95 -3.08
C ALA A 488 12.99 21.30 -2.72
N TYR A 489 12.79 20.01 -3.00
CA TYR A 489 11.48 19.37 -2.92
C TYR A 489 10.88 19.39 -1.51
N ALA A 490 11.65 18.97 -0.50
CA ALA A 490 11.14 18.86 0.87
C ALA A 490 10.72 20.21 1.45
N GLU A 491 11.49 21.26 1.16
CA GLU A 491 11.18 22.63 1.58
C GLU A 491 9.94 23.15 0.84
N ASN A 492 9.88 22.98 -0.49
CA ASN A 492 8.72 23.39 -1.27
C ASN A 492 7.46 22.62 -0.89
N LEU A 493 7.53 21.34 -0.56
CA LEU A 493 6.37 20.57 -0.10
C LEU A 493 5.88 21.07 1.26
N THR A 494 6.81 21.40 2.17
CA THR A 494 6.46 21.98 3.47
C THR A 494 5.76 23.33 3.30
N ASN A 495 6.31 24.18 2.44
CA ASN A 495 5.73 25.48 2.11
C ASN A 495 4.38 25.35 1.41
N LEU A 496 4.21 24.36 0.53
CA LEU A 496 2.94 24.05 -0.12
C LEU A 496 1.86 23.74 0.92
N ILE A 497 2.17 22.88 1.88
CA ILE A 497 1.25 22.50 2.96
C ILE A 497 0.81 23.72 3.76
N HIS A 498 1.76 24.58 4.15
CA HIS A 498 1.45 25.81 4.90
C HIS A 498 0.63 26.80 4.09
N ASP A 499 0.98 27.00 2.82
CA ASP A 499 0.30 27.94 1.94
C ASP A 499 -1.13 27.47 1.62
N ILE A 500 -1.34 26.17 1.35
CA ILE A 500 -2.68 25.59 1.15
C ILE A 500 -3.54 25.81 2.40
N ARG A 501 -3.02 25.51 3.59
CA ARG A 501 -3.76 25.70 4.85
C ARG A 501 -4.15 27.15 5.08
N ARG A 502 -3.26 28.08 4.75
CA ARG A 502 -3.52 29.52 4.85
C ARG A 502 -4.57 29.96 3.84
N ASP A 503 -4.37 29.63 2.57
CA ASP A 503 -5.16 30.14 1.46
C ASP A 503 -6.58 29.55 1.45
N LEU A 504 -6.73 28.28 1.88
CA LEU A 504 -8.02 27.63 2.12
C LEU A 504 -8.60 27.92 3.51
N GLN A 505 -7.93 28.74 4.33
CA GLN A 505 -8.37 29.12 5.69
C GLN A 505 -8.66 27.90 6.60
N SER A 506 -7.90 26.82 6.44
CA SER A 506 -8.05 25.57 7.18
C SER A 506 -6.71 25.14 7.82
N PRO A 507 -6.36 25.67 9.01
CA PRO A 507 -5.04 25.47 9.62
C PRO A 507 -4.76 24.02 10.04
N ALA A 508 -5.82 23.24 10.30
CA ALA A 508 -5.73 21.83 10.69
C ALA A 508 -6.02 20.87 9.52
N LEU A 509 -6.08 21.38 8.28
CA LEU A 509 -6.42 20.56 7.11
C LEU A 509 -5.48 19.34 7.01
N PRO A 510 -6.05 18.12 7.00
CA PRO A 510 -5.30 16.92 6.65
C PRO A 510 -4.85 17.03 5.19
N ILE A 511 -3.54 16.93 4.97
CA ILE A 511 -2.93 16.91 3.64
C ILE A 511 -2.18 15.59 3.51
N VAL A 512 -2.48 14.85 2.45
CA VAL A 512 -1.92 13.53 2.11
C VAL A 512 -0.99 13.66 0.91
#